data_AF-A0A7Y0S5Q3-F1
#
_entry.id   AF-A0A7Y0S5Q3-F1
#
_cell.length_a   1.000
_cell.length_b   1.000
_cell.length_c   1.000
_cell.angle_alpha   90.00
_cell.angle_beta   90.00
_cell.angle_gamma   90.00
#
_symmetry.space_group_name_H-M   'P 1'
#
loop_
_entity.id
_entity.type
_entity.pdbx_description
1 polymer ?
#
loop_
_entity_poly.entity_id
_entity_poly.type
_entity_poly.pdbx_seq_one_letter_code
_entity_poly.pdbx_strand_id
1 'polypeptide(L)' 'ETDVLMPAPVTYAHRLVQRQAEVRKNGTLPWLRPDAKSQVTFQYDDGKIVGIDAVVLSTQHAEDIDQKSLQEAVMEEI' A
#
# COMPACT_ATOMS: atom_id res chain seq x y z
N GLU A 1 19.58 -0.21 4.28
CA GLU A 1 18.43 0.29 3.51
C GLU A 1 17.45 1.09 4.35
N THR A 2 16.90 0.51 5.42
CA THR A 2 15.93 1.22 6.29
C THR A 2 16.56 1.57 7.64
N ASP A 3 16.12 2.68 8.24
CA ASP A 3 16.65 3.21 9.51
C ASP A 3 16.26 2.36 10.74
N VAL A 4 15.25 1.49 10.58
CA VAL A 4 14.69 0.65 11.66
C VAL A 4 15.29 -0.76 11.68
N LEU A 5 16.38 -1.01 10.93
CA LEU A 5 17.11 -2.28 10.87
C LEU A 5 16.27 -3.50 10.46
N MET A 6 15.20 -3.27 9.70
CA MET A 6 14.33 -4.32 9.15
C MET A 6 14.47 -4.41 7.62
N PRO A 7 14.24 -5.59 7.01
CA PRO A 7 14.23 -5.71 5.56
C PRO A 7 13.21 -4.75 4.93
N ALA A 8 13.62 -4.04 3.88
CA ALA A 8 12.75 -3.08 3.21
C ALA A 8 11.43 -3.69 2.70
N PRO A 9 11.40 -4.88 2.08
CA PRO A 9 10.16 -5.45 1.53
C PRO A 9 9.02 -5.57 2.54
N VAL A 10 9.29 -6.15 3.71
CA VAL A 10 8.28 -6.31 4.77
C VAL A 10 7.93 -4.96 5.40
N THR A 11 8.90 -4.06 5.51
CA THR A 11 8.70 -2.72 6.09
C THR A 11 7.74 -1.90 5.23
N TYR A 12 7.93 -1.87 3.91
CA TYR A 12 7.07 -1.14 2.99
C TYR A 12 5.69 -1.80 2.84
N ALA A 13 5.61 -3.12 2.80
CA ALA A 13 4.31 -3.81 2.83
C ALA A 13 3.49 -3.43 4.07
N HIS A 14 4.09 -3.44 5.26
CA HIS A 14 3.38 -2.99 6.48
C HIS A 14 2.97 -1.53 6.44
N ARG A 15 3.81 -0.64 5.89
CA ARG A 15 3.47 0.79 5.76
C ARG A 15 2.26 1.02 4.86
N LEU A 16 2.10 0.26 3.77
CA LEU A 16 0.95 0.38 2.88
C LEU A 16 -0.37 0.06 3.59
N VAL A 17 -0.47 -1.08 4.28
CA VAL A 17 -1.71 -1.43 5.02
C VAL A 17 -1.93 -0.54 6.24
N GLN A 18 -0.86 -0.02 6.85
CA GLN A 18 -0.97 0.96 7.93
C GLN A 18 -1.57 2.28 7.41
N ARG A 19 -1.08 2.77 6.26
CA ARG A 19 -1.59 3.98 5.62
C ARG A 19 -3.05 3.81 5.18
N GLN A 20 -3.41 2.67 4.57
CA GLN A 20 -4.80 2.32 4.27
C GLN A 20 -5.71 2.43 5.50
N ALA A 21 -5.27 1.88 6.64
CA ALA A 21 -6.04 1.92 7.87
C ALA A 21 -6.16 3.34 8.45
N GLU A 22 -5.13 4.18 8.26
CA GLU A 22 -5.12 5.58 8.67
C GLU A 22 -6.14 6.39 7.86
N VAL A 23 -6.06 6.35 6.52
CA VAL A 23 -6.95 7.13 5.61
C VAL A 23 -8.41 6.68 5.69
N ARG A 24 -8.64 5.43 6.09
CA ARG A 24 -9.98 4.93 6.44
C ARG A 24 -10.48 5.53 7.76
N LYS A 25 -9.66 5.51 8.81
CA LYS A 25 -10.06 5.94 10.16
C LYS A 25 -10.20 7.44 10.31
N ASN A 26 -9.39 8.21 9.58
CA ASN A 26 -9.46 9.67 9.60
C ASN A 26 -10.54 10.24 8.65
N GLY A 27 -11.15 9.38 7.82
CA GLY A 27 -12.22 9.76 6.89
C GLY A 27 -11.76 10.36 5.56
N THR A 28 -10.46 10.37 5.24
CA THR A 28 -9.96 10.81 3.92
C THR A 28 -10.59 10.01 2.79
N LEU A 29 -10.66 8.67 2.95
CA LEU A 29 -11.32 7.77 2.01
C LEU A 29 -12.45 7.01 2.74
N PRO A 30 -13.65 7.62 2.89
CA PRO A 30 -14.71 7.09 3.76
C PRO A 30 -15.37 5.81 3.25
N TRP A 31 -15.17 5.48 1.97
CA TRP A 31 -15.68 4.27 1.32
C TRP A 31 -14.78 3.04 1.54
N LEU A 32 -13.60 3.19 2.15
CA LEU A 32 -12.73 2.06 2.50
C LEU A 32 -13.32 1.21 3.63
N ARG A 33 -13.14 -0.11 3.52
CA ARG A 33 -13.52 -1.08 4.55
C ARG A 33 -12.29 -1.67 5.26
N PRO A 34 -12.48 -2.43 6.35
CA PRO A 34 -11.37 -2.84 7.21
C PRO A 34 -10.32 -3.78 6.58
N ASP A 35 -10.72 -4.64 5.64
CA ASP A 35 -9.84 -5.65 5.05
C ASP A 35 -8.94 -5.06 3.94
N ALA A 36 -7.65 -5.30 4.05
CA ALA A 36 -6.65 -4.89 3.07
C ALA A 36 -5.42 -5.82 3.09
N LYS A 37 -4.84 -6.05 1.92
CA LYS A 37 -3.63 -6.85 1.70
C LYS A 37 -2.67 -6.08 0.80
N SER A 38 -1.40 -6.07 1.16
CA SER A 38 -0.33 -5.44 0.39
C SER A 38 0.78 -6.42 0.05
N GLN A 39 1.35 -6.28 -1.13
CA GLN A 39 2.56 -6.99 -1.56
C GLN A 39 3.46 -6.04 -2.34
N VAL A 40 4.76 -6.09 -2.08
CA VAL A 40 5.76 -5.27 -2.79
C VAL A 40 6.90 -6.16 -3.25
N THR A 41 7.19 -6.12 -4.55
CA THR A 41 8.30 -6.85 -5.16
C THR A 41 9.44 -5.88 -5.42
N PHE A 42 10.60 -6.13 -4.83
CA PHE A 42 11.79 -5.30 -4.97
C PHE A 42 12.77 -5.89 -5.99
N GLN A 43 13.41 -5.00 -6.74
CA GLN A 43 14.54 -5.35 -7.59
C GLN A 43 15.83 -5.17 -6.80
N TYR A 44 16.66 -6.21 -6.79
CA TYR A 44 17.96 -6.22 -6.13
C TYR A 44 19.05 -6.40 -7.17
N ASP A 45 20.08 -5.55 -7.10
CA ASP A 45 21.34 -5.70 -7.84
C ASP A 45 22.49 -5.70 -6.83
N ASP A 46 23.35 -6.73 -6.91
CA ASP A 46 24.47 -6.97 -5.98
C ASP A 46 24.09 -6.78 -4.48
N GLY A 47 22.92 -7.30 -4.09
CA GLY A 47 22.43 -7.24 -2.71
C GLY A 47 21.90 -5.87 -2.25
N LYS A 48 21.77 -4.89 -3.16
CA LYS A 48 21.19 -3.56 -2.88
C LYS A 48 19.88 -3.38 -3.64
N ILE A 49 18.90 -2.71 -3.05
CA ILE A 49 17.69 -2.29 -3.77
C ILE A 49 18.06 -1.27 -4.85
N VAL A 50 17.64 -1.58 -6.07
CA VAL A 50 17.72 -0.64 -7.21
C VAL A 50 16.35 -0.10 -7.60
N GLY A 51 15.26 -0.72 -7.14
CA GLY A 51 13.90 -0.26 -7.41
C GLY A 51 12.82 -1.19 -6.89
N ILE A 52 11.58 -0.86 -7.26
CA ILE A 52 10.38 -1.67 -7.01
C ILE A 52 9.85 -2.11 -8.37
N ASP A 53 9.66 -3.41 -8.54
CA ASP A 53 9.15 -4.01 -9.78
C ASP A 53 7.62 -3.94 -9.84
N ALA A 54 6.97 -4.31 -8.74
CA ALA A 54 5.52 -4.40 -8.66
C ALA A 54 5.02 -4.07 -7.25
N VAL A 55 3.89 -3.38 -7.21
CA VAL A 55 3.11 -3.11 -5.98
C VAL A 55 1.71 -3.64 -6.21
N VAL A 56 1.21 -4.44 -5.27
CA VAL A 56 -0.17 -4.93 -5.27
C VAL A 56 -0.82 -4.48 -3.97
N LEU A 57 -1.89 -3.72 -4.08
CA LEU A 57 -2.77 -3.40 -2.96
C LEU A 57 -4.19 -3.86 -3.29
N SER A 58 -4.70 -4.80 -2.50
CA SER A 58 -6.09 -5.23 -2.54
C SER A 58 -6.77 -4.70 -1.28
N THR A 59 -7.80 -3.88 -1.44
CA THR A 59 -8.54 -3.31 -0.32
C THR A 59 -10.03 -3.48 -0.54
N GLN A 60 -10.74 -3.77 0.54
CA GLN A 60 -12.18 -3.85 0.52
C GLN A 60 -12.77 -2.43 0.50
N HIS A 61 -13.83 -2.22 -0.27
CA HIS A 61 -14.49 -0.93 -0.45
C HIS A 61 -16.02 -1.07 -0.47
N ALA A 62 -16.71 0.06 -0.41
CA ALA A 62 -18.15 0.13 -0.62
C ALA A 62 -18.52 -0.08 -2.11
N GLU A 63 -19.78 -0.41 -2.37
CA GLU A 63 -20.28 -0.75 -3.73
C GLU A 63 -20.49 0.47 -4.62
N ASP A 64 -20.45 1.68 -4.05
CA ASP A 64 -20.73 2.95 -4.69
C ASP A 64 -19.53 3.57 -5.39
N ILE A 65 -18.31 3.11 -5.11
CA ILE A 65 -17.10 3.54 -5.83
C ILE A 65 -16.78 2.61 -7.00
N ASP A 66 -16.50 3.21 -8.16
CA ASP A 66 -16.04 2.47 -9.34
C ASP A 66 -14.55 2.15 -9.28
N GLN A 67 -14.13 1.15 -10.05
CA GLN A 67 -12.77 0.63 -10.05
C GLN A 67 -11.71 1.68 -10.41
N LYS A 68 -12.02 2.62 -11.31
CA LYS A 68 -11.05 3.61 -11.77
C LYS A 68 -10.81 4.66 -10.69
N SER A 69 -11.88 5.20 -10.12
CA SER A 69 -11.80 6.14 -8.99
C SER A 69 -11.11 5.53 -7.78
N LEU A 70 -11.35 4.24 -7.50
CA LEU A 70 -10.65 3.51 -6.44
C LEU A 70 -9.14 3.46 -6.70
N GLN A 71 -8.72 3.11 -7.91
CA GLN A 71 -7.31 2.98 -8.26
C GLN A 71 -6.59 4.32 -8.18
N GLU A 72 -7.19 5.39 -8.71
CA GLU A 72 -6.63 6.74 -8.65
C GLU A 72 -6.47 7.19 -7.19
N ALA A 73 -7.53 7.06 -6.37
CA ALA A 73 -7.48 7.44 -4.97
C ALA A 73 -6.47 6.62 -4.15
N VAL A 74 -6.36 5.31 -4.42
CA VAL A 74 -5.35 4.46 -3.77
C VAL A 74 -3.94 4.91 -4.13
N MET A 75 -3.67 5.24 -5.39
CA MET A 75 -2.33 5.68 -5.83
C MET A 75 -1.93 7.05 -5.28
N GLU A 76 -2.90 7.93 -5.03
CA GLU A 76 -2.63 9.29 -4.51
C GLU A 76 -2.50 9.32 -2.98
N GLU A 77 -3.30 8.54 -2.25
CA GLU A 77 -3.42 8.65 -0.80
C GLU A 77 -2.68 7.57 0.00
N ILE A 78 -2.30 6.45 -0.62
CA ILE A 78 -1.68 5.28 0.03
C ILE A 78 -0.31 4.95 -0.57
#